data_AF-A0A2X0XHP9-F1
#
_entry.id   AF-A0A2X0XHP9-F1
#
_cell.length_a   1.000
_cell.length_b   1.000
_cell.length_c   1.000
_cell.angle_alpha   90.00
_cell.angle_beta   90.00
_cell.angle_gamma   90.00
#
_symmetry.space_group_name_H-M   'P 1'
#
loop_
_entity.id
_entity.type
_entity.pdbx_description
1 polymer ?
#
loop_
_entity_poly.entity_id
_entity_poly.type
_entity_poly.pdbx_seq_one_letter_code
_entity_poly.pdbx_strand_id
1 'polypeptide(L)'
;MAKTKTPTKKKEPKHPDRDEFDLEEIANTLTEAMGEKQTKAFTIYKWDEPLTGTVTKMDANTKLIHIKDKYMNIHKVHFLDILKISDIDY
;
A
#
# COMPACT_ATOMS: atom_id res chain seq x y z
N MET A 1 -37.26 26.09 15.61
CA MET A 1 -35.99 26.80 15.34
C MET A 1 -34.97 26.23 16.32
N ALA A 2 -33.77 25.73 16.02
CA ALA A 2 -33.02 25.46 14.81
C ALA A 2 -32.12 24.24 15.14
N LYS A 3 -31.96 23.28 14.21
CA LYS A 3 -31.05 22.14 14.38
C LYS A 3 -29.61 22.62 14.15
N THR A 4 -28.80 22.70 15.19
CA THR A 4 -27.37 23.02 15.08
C THR A 4 -26.66 21.84 14.41
N LYS A 5 -26.33 22.00 13.13
CA LYS A 5 -25.51 21.05 12.37
C LYS A 5 -24.05 21.21 12.81
N THR A 6 -23.55 20.22 13.53
CA THR A 6 -22.12 20.09 13.84
C THR A 6 -21.34 19.97 12.53
N PRO A 7 -20.28 20.77 12.30
CA PRO A 7 -19.44 20.58 11.13
C PRO A 7 -18.65 19.28 11.32
N THR A 8 -19.07 18.22 10.64
CA THR A 8 -18.24 17.03 10.46
C THR A 8 -16.96 17.48 9.77
N LYS A 9 -15.88 17.65 10.54
CA LYS A 9 -14.52 17.76 10.00
C LYS A 9 -14.38 16.62 8.99
N LYS A 10 -14.30 16.96 7.69
CA LYS A 10 -13.91 16.01 6.64
C LYS A 10 -12.59 15.43 7.13
N LYS A 11 -12.63 14.21 7.65
CA LYS A 11 -11.41 13.46 7.96
C LYS A 11 -10.70 13.35 6.62
N GLU A 12 -9.51 13.92 6.52
CA GLU A 12 -8.69 13.70 5.34
C GLU A 12 -8.67 12.20 5.07
N PRO A 13 -8.95 11.79 3.82
CA PRO A 13 -8.95 10.38 3.50
C PRO A 13 -7.56 9.84 3.87
N LYS A 14 -7.55 8.77 4.66
CA LYS A 14 -6.30 8.17 5.14
C LYS A 14 -5.49 7.57 3.97
N HIS A 15 -6.16 7.32 2.85
CA HIS A 15 -5.66 6.64 1.66
C HIS A 15 -6.08 7.45 0.43
N PRO A 16 -5.39 7.32 -0.70
CA PRO A 16 -5.84 7.89 -1.96
C PRO A 16 -7.16 7.23 -2.41
N ASP A 17 -8.04 8.02 -3.05
CA ASP A 17 -9.20 7.48 -3.76
C ASP A 17 -8.71 6.71 -5.00
N ARG A 18 -9.18 5.47 -5.16
CA ARG A 18 -8.78 4.53 -6.21
C ARG A 18 -9.95 3.69 -6.64
N ASP A 19 -10.01 3.42 -7.94
CA ASP A 19 -11.03 2.55 -8.50
C ASP A 19 -10.70 1.07 -8.22
N GLU A 20 -11.73 0.22 -8.27
CA GLU A 20 -11.61 -1.21 -7.98
C GLU A 20 -10.61 -1.92 -8.91
N PHE A 21 -10.51 -1.45 -10.16
CA PHE A 21 -9.57 -1.97 -11.14
C PHE A 21 -8.10 -1.75 -10.74
N ASP A 22 -7.75 -0.55 -10.28
CA ASP A 22 -6.38 -0.25 -9.81
C ASP A 22 -6.02 -1.10 -8.59
N LEU A 23 -6.98 -1.31 -7.69
CA LEU A 23 -6.77 -2.15 -6.51
C LEU A 23 -6.55 -3.61 -6.91
N GLU A 24 -7.33 -4.14 -7.85
CA GLU A 24 -7.18 -5.51 -8.34
C GLU A 24 -5.81 -5.73 -9.01
N GLU A 25 -5.36 -4.78 -9.83
CA GLU A 25 -4.05 -4.84 -10.47
C GLU A 25 -2.92 -4.91 -9.42
N ILE A 26 -2.95 -4.03 -8.41
CA ILE A 26 -1.95 -4.01 -7.33
C ILE A 26 -2.00 -5.30 -6.52
N ALA A 27 -3.20 -5.83 -6.23
CA ALA A 27 -3.35 -7.08 -5.49
C ALA A 27 -2.76 -8.27 -6.26
N ASN A 28 -2.98 -8.33 -7.57
CA ASN A 28 -2.38 -9.35 -8.45
C ASN A 28 -0.86 -9.24 -8.43
N THR A 29 -0.32 -8.04 -8.68
CA THR A 29 1.14 -7.82 -8.68
C THR A 29 1.79 -8.13 -7.32
N LEU A 30 1.13 -7.81 -6.20
CA LEU A 30 1.63 -8.18 -4.87
C LEU A 30 1.65 -9.69 -4.64
N THR A 31 0.63 -10.38 -5.14
CA THR A 31 0.53 -11.84 -5.03
C THR A 31 1.61 -12.52 -5.85
N GLU A 32 1.84 -12.04 -7.07
CA GLU A 32 2.94 -12.50 -7.93
C GLU A 32 4.31 -12.23 -7.28
N ALA A 33 4.55 -11.00 -6.82
CA ALA A 33 5.80 -10.62 -6.16
C ALA A 33 6.05 -11.43 -4.88
N MET A 34 5.01 -11.77 -4.12
CA MET A 34 5.11 -12.62 -2.94
C MET A 34 5.43 -14.08 -3.30
N GLY A 35 4.74 -14.64 -4.30
CA GLY A 35 4.91 -16.03 -4.74
C GLY A 35 6.31 -16.29 -5.28
N GLU A 36 6.82 -15.37 -6.10
CA GLU A 36 8.14 -15.47 -6.69
C GLU A 36 9.26 -14.89 -5.81
N LYS A 37 8.92 -14.30 -4.66
CA LYS A 37 9.84 -13.57 -3.77
C LYS A 37 10.66 -12.53 -4.53
N GLN A 38 10.01 -11.86 -5.48
CA GLN A 38 10.66 -10.82 -6.27
C GLN A 38 10.83 -9.54 -5.47
N THR A 39 11.96 -8.89 -5.68
CA THR A 39 12.21 -7.54 -5.16
C THR A 39 11.59 -6.53 -6.09
N LYS A 40 10.72 -5.67 -5.57
CA LYS A 40 10.02 -4.63 -6.33
C LYS A 40 10.15 -3.28 -5.63
N ALA A 41 9.91 -2.21 -6.37
CA ALA A 41 9.78 -0.86 -5.85
C ALA A 41 8.31 -0.53 -5.61
N PHE A 42 7.96 -0.19 -4.37
CA PHE A 42 6.62 0.17 -3.93
C PHE A 42 6.55 1.67 -3.68
N THR A 43 5.83 2.39 -4.54
CA THR A 43 5.50 3.80 -4.27
C THR A 43 4.41 3.84 -3.21
N ILE A 44 4.64 4.53 -2.10
CA ILE A 44 3.70 4.59 -0.97
C ILE A 44 3.15 6.01 -0.83
N TYR A 45 1.84 6.13 -0.63
CA TYR A 45 1.18 7.40 -0.41
C TYR A 45 1.72 8.08 0.85
N LYS A 46 2.05 9.37 0.75
CA LYS A 46 2.71 10.19 1.79
C LYS A 46 4.15 9.78 2.13
N TRP A 47 4.78 8.94 1.31
CA TRP A 47 6.21 8.69 1.40
C TRP A 47 6.90 9.40 0.24
N ASP A 48 8.00 10.09 0.52
CA ASP A 48 8.80 10.77 -0.50
C ASP A 48 9.56 9.76 -1.36
N GLU A 49 10.08 8.70 -0.75
CA GLU A 49 10.87 7.68 -1.42
C GLU A 49 10.09 6.37 -1.60
N PRO A 50 10.20 5.72 -2.77
CA PRO A 50 9.64 4.39 -2.98
C PRO A 50 10.37 3.39 -2.08
N LEU A 51 9.61 2.50 -1.45
CA LEU A 51 10.15 1.41 -0.65
C LEU A 51 10.55 0.27 -1.57
N THR A 52 11.81 -0.13 -1.54
CA THR A 52 12.31 -1.29 -2.28
C THR A 52 12.37 -2.51 -1.37
N GLY A 53 11.82 -3.64 -1.81
CA GLY A 53 11.94 -4.87 -1.04
C GLY A 53 11.14 -6.04 -1.61
N THR A 54 11.09 -7.11 -0.84
CA THR A 54 10.36 -8.34 -1.18
C THR A 54 9.13 -8.49 -0.28
N VAL A 55 7.98 -8.83 -0.87
CA VAL A 55 6.77 -9.12 -0.08
C VAL A 55 6.95 -10.45 0.64
N THR A 56 6.93 -10.42 1.98
CA THR A 56 7.12 -11.62 2.81
C THR A 56 5.82 -12.17 3.38
N LYS A 57 4.85 -11.29 3.64
CA LYS A 57 3.54 -11.66 4.19
C LYS A 57 2.51 -10.61 3.79
N MET A 58 1.31 -11.05 3.47
CA MET A 58 0.14 -10.20 3.27
C MET A 58 -0.91 -10.58 4.32
N ASP A 59 -1.30 -9.62 5.16
CA ASP A 59 -2.29 -9.83 6.21
C ASP A 59 -3.67 -9.36 5.73
N ALA A 60 -4.54 -10.31 5.36
CA ALA A 60 -5.85 -10.01 4.79
C ALA A 60 -6.82 -9.36 5.78
N ASN A 61 -6.65 -9.59 7.10
CA ASN A 61 -7.52 -9.02 8.13
C ASN A 61 -7.24 -7.53 8.34
N THR A 62 -5.95 -7.17 8.42
CA THR A 62 -5.50 -5.79 8.66
C THR A 62 -5.17 -5.03 7.37
N LYS A 63 -5.19 -5.71 6.22
CA LYS A 63 -4.74 -5.20 4.92
C LYS A 63 -3.31 -4.67 4.95
N LEU A 64 -2.47 -5.18 5.85
CA LEU A 64 -1.06 -4.81 5.96
C LEU A 64 -0.20 -5.75 5.12
N ILE A 65 0.67 -5.15 4.33
CA ILE A 65 1.68 -5.82 3.51
C ILE A 65 3.02 -5.69 4.21
N HIS A 66 3.68 -6.82 4.46
CA HIS A 66 5.00 -6.88 5.08
C HIS A 66 6.06 -6.98 3.98
N ILE A 67 6.79 -5.89 3.79
CA ILE A 67 7.84 -5.78 2.78
C ILE A 67 9.19 -5.85 3.52
N LYS A 68 10.03 -6.79 3.11
CA LYS A 68 11.38 -6.95 3.63
C LYS A 68 12.36 -6.21 2.73
N ASP A 69 13.02 -5.20 3.27
CA ASP A 69 14.08 -4.45 2.59
C ASP A 69 15.38 -5.29 2.51
N LYS A 70 16.33 -4.85 1.68
CA LYS A 70 17.69 -5.39 1.54
C LYS A 70 18.46 -5.44 2.86
N TYR A 71 18.14 -4.55 3.80
CA TYR A 71 18.71 -4.52 5.16
C TYR A 71 18.02 -5.48 6.13
N MET A 72 17.16 -6.39 5.65
CA MET A 72 16.36 -7.32 6.45
C MET A 72 15.34 -6.66 7.40
N ASN A 73 15.07 -5.37 7.23
CA ASN A 73 14.01 -4.67 7.95
C ASN A 73 12.64 -5.02 7.36
N ILE A 74 11.64 -5.22 8.23
CA ILE A 74 10.26 -5.49 7.84
C ILE A 74 9.45 -4.20 7.95
N HIS A 75 9.09 -3.64 6.81
CA HIS A 75 8.22 -2.49 6.69
C HIS A 75 6.77 -2.97 6.55
N LYS A 76 5.89 -2.45 7.40
CA LYS A 76 4.46 -2.73 7.33
C LYS A 76 3.77 -1.57 6.65
N VAL A 77 3.21 -1.83 5.47
CA VAL A 77 2.56 -0.83 4.63
C VAL A 77 1.12 -1.24 4.42
N HIS A 78 0.18 -0.31 4.52
CA HIS A 78 -1.21 -0.64 4.24
C HIS A 78 -1.42 -0.81 2.74
N PHE A 79 -2.17 -1.82 2.31
CA PHE A 79 -2.44 -2.11 0.91
C PHE A 79 -2.98 -0.88 0.16
N LEU A 80 -3.90 -0.15 0.78
CA LEU A 80 -4.48 1.07 0.20
C LEU A 80 -3.47 2.22 0.04
N ASP A 81 -2.35 2.18 0.75
CA ASP A 81 -1.31 3.21 0.64
C ASP A 81 -0.30 2.88 -0.46
N ILE A 82 -0.26 1.65 -0.98
CA ILE A 82 0.63 1.27 -2.08
C ILE A 82 0.07 1.86 -3.35
N LEU A 83 0.71 2.90 -3.88
CA LEU A 83 0.32 3.59 -5.10
C LEU A 83 0.69 2.79 -6.33
N LYS A 84 1.95 2.42 -6.48
CA LYS A 84 2.43 1.76 -7.69
C LYS A 84 3.48 0.74 -7.31
N ILE A 85 3.53 -0.34 -8.08
CA ILE A 85 4.57 -1.34 -8.00
C ILE A 85 5.35 -1.24 -9.30
N SER A 86 6.66 -1.14 -9.21
CA SER A 86 7.55 -1.07 -10.36
C SER A 86 8.60 -2.16 -10.25
N ASP A 87 8.95 -2.72 -11.40
CA ASP A 87 10.07 -3.63 -11.50
C ASP A 87 11.37 -2.90 -11.17
N ILE A 88 12.31 -3.64 -10.59
CA ILE A 88 13.66 -3.16 -10.38
C ILE A 88 14.53 -4.04 -11.26
N ASP A 89 14.64 -3.63 -12.53
CA ASP A 89 15.64 -4.17 -13.45
C ASP A 89 17.02 -3.76 -12.94
N TYR A 90 17.88 -4.75 -12.72
CA TYR A 90 19.29 -4.60 -12.31
C TYR A 90 20.22 -4.81 -13.50
#